data_AF-A0A3B4UAM5-F1
#
_entry.id   AF-A0A3B4UAM5-F1
#
_cell.length_a   1.000
_cell.length_b   1.000
_cell.length_c   1.000
_cell.angle_alpha   90.00
_cell.angle_beta   90.00
_cell.angle_gamma   90.00
#
_symmetry.space_group_name_H-M   'P 1'
#
loop_
_entity.id
_entity.type
_entity.pdbx_description
1 polymer ?
#
loop_
_entity_poly.entity_id
_entity_poly.type
_entity_poly.pdbx_seq_one_letter_code
_entity_poly.pdbx_strand_id
1 'polypeptide(L)'
;LWDVNDLSNMTPESYSSSVVEGGVLLGALRRLQETQQDFKFIVKEDPDFGLFLESVNGVAGSEQEQTYWEILSESSGEYSRLDVGIGCYRPKPNEHIILRFSTWAQH
;
A
#
# COMPACT_ATOMS: atom_id res chain seq x y z
N LEU A 1 12.47 2.09 14.07
CA LEU A 1 13.20 0.82 13.89
C LEU A 1 12.79 -0.17 14.98
N TRP A 2 11.65 -0.84 14.78
CA TRP A 2 11.39 -2.28 15.00
C TRP A 2 10.15 -2.66 14.19
N ASP A 3 10.02 -3.96 13.95
CA ASP A 3 9.50 -4.69 12.80
C ASP A 3 7.99 -4.67 12.53
N VAL A 4 7.63 -4.76 11.23
CA VAL A 4 6.57 -5.68 10.77
C VAL A 4 6.85 -6.12 9.32
N ASN A 5 7.32 -7.36 9.10
CA ASN A 5 7.11 -8.06 7.83
C ASN A 5 7.26 -9.59 7.94
N ASP A 6 6.58 -10.25 8.90
CA ASP A 6 6.72 -11.71 9.11
C ASP A 6 6.01 -12.56 8.04
N LEU A 7 5.06 -12.01 7.29
CA LEU A 7 4.23 -12.80 6.36
C LEU A 7 4.79 -12.93 4.94
N SER A 8 5.66 -12.01 4.52
CA SER A 8 6.16 -11.99 3.13
C SER A 8 7.64 -12.37 2.99
N ASN A 9 8.40 -12.48 4.10
CA ASN A 9 9.87 -12.57 4.09
C ASN A 9 10.56 -11.47 3.26
N MET A 10 9.85 -10.39 2.91
CA MET A 10 10.41 -9.29 2.12
C MET A 10 11.14 -8.33 3.05
N THR A 11 12.33 -7.91 2.64
CA THR A 11 13.00 -6.77 3.27
C THR A 11 12.11 -5.53 3.11
N PRO A 12 11.81 -4.78 4.18
CA PRO A 12 11.09 -3.52 4.04
C PRO A 12 11.85 -2.55 3.14
N GLU A 13 11.17 -2.03 2.12
CA GLU A 13 11.70 -1.04 1.19
C GLU A 13 11.03 0.32 1.42
N SER A 14 11.75 1.40 1.10
CA SER A 14 11.25 2.77 1.26
C SER A 14 11.56 3.57 0.01
N TYR A 15 10.55 4.27 -0.48
CA TYR A 15 10.64 5.08 -1.70
C TYR A 15 10.02 6.45 -1.47
N SER A 16 10.56 7.44 -2.16
CA SER A 16 9.98 8.78 -2.20
C SER A 16 9.21 8.97 -3.50
N SER A 17 7.99 9.49 -3.39
CA SER A 17 7.14 9.83 -4.53
C SER A 17 6.43 11.16 -4.29
N SER A 18 5.74 11.62 -5.31
CA SER A 18 4.94 12.84 -5.24
C SER A 18 3.63 12.68 -6.00
N VAL A 19 2.67 13.54 -5.63
CA VAL A 19 1.45 13.78 -6.38
C VAL A 19 1.28 15.27 -6.56
N VAL A 20 0.54 15.66 -7.60
CA VAL A 20 0.04 17.03 -7.70
C VAL A 20 -0.88 17.31 -6.51
N GLU A 21 -1.04 18.58 -6.15
CA GLU A 21 -1.95 18.98 -5.07
C GLU A 21 -3.37 18.42 -5.31
N GLY A 22 -3.93 17.77 -4.28
CA GLY A 22 -5.23 17.08 -4.37
C GLY A 22 -5.22 15.73 -5.10
N GLY A 23 -4.07 15.30 -5.62
CA GLY A 23 -3.88 14.00 -6.26
C GLY A 23 -3.99 12.84 -5.27
N VAL A 24 -4.31 11.66 -5.81
CA VAL A 24 -4.56 10.45 -5.02
C VAL A 24 -3.34 9.53 -4.93
N LEU A 25 -3.31 8.65 -3.93
CA LEU A 25 -2.22 7.71 -3.65
C LEU A 25 -1.86 6.84 -4.87
N LEU A 26 -2.86 6.42 -5.67
CA LEU A 26 -2.63 5.71 -6.93
C LEU A 26 -1.66 6.46 -7.87
N GLY A 27 -1.75 7.79 -7.91
CA GLY A 27 -0.83 8.60 -8.71
C GLY A 27 0.62 8.52 -8.20
N ALA A 28 0.82 8.47 -6.88
CA ALA A 28 2.14 8.29 -6.28
C ALA A 28 2.72 6.92 -6.64
N LEU A 29 1.90 5.86 -6.53
CA LEU A 29 2.32 4.48 -6.83
C LEU A 29 2.66 4.30 -8.31
N ARG A 30 1.87 4.89 -9.22
CA ARG A 30 2.17 4.87 -10.67
C ARG A 30 3.51 5.52 -10.98
N ARG A 31 3.81 6.69 -10.40
CA ARG A 31 5.12 7.34 -10.57
C ARG A 31 6.27 6.52 -10.00
N LEU A 32 6.06 5.84 -8.86
CA LEU A 32 7.06 4.91 -8.33
C LEU A 32 7.32 3.78 -9.32
N GLN A 33 6.26 3.14 -9.84
CA GLN A 33 6.41 2.04 -10.79
C GLN A 33 7.08 2.45 -12.11
N GLU A 34 6.87 3.70 -12.56
CA GLU A 34 7.49 4.27 -13.76
C GLU A 34 8.98 4.60 -13.54
N THR A 35 9.36 5.04 -12.34
CA THR A 35 10.71 5.60 -12.07
C THR A 35 11.63 4.66 -11.30
N GLN A 36 11.08 3.74 -10.51
CA GLN A 36 11.81 2.76 -9.72
C GLN A 36 11.64 1.39 -10.38
N GLN A 37 12.74 0.84 -10.91
CA GLN A 37 12.68 -0.45 -11.62
C GLN A 37 12.15 -1.58 -10.73
N ASP A 38 12.52 -1.54 -9.45
CA ASP A 38 12.21 -2.59 -8.47
C ASP A 38 10.86 -2.38 -7.77
N PHE A 39 10.17 -1.27 -8.03
CA PHE A 39 8.81 -1.07 -7.54
C PHE A 39 7.80 -1.51 -8.60
N LYS A 40 6.98 -2.51 -8.26
CA LYS A 40 5.87 -3.00 -9.08
C LYS A 40 4.64 -3.17 -8.21
N PHE A 41 3.48 -2.82 -8.74
CA PHE A 41 2.20 -3.09 -8.11
C PHE A 41 1.14 -3.42 -9.15
N ILE A 42 0.17 -4.23 -8.76
CA ILE A 42 -0.99 -4.57 -9.58
C ILE A 42 -2.24 -4.16 -8.81
N VAL A 43 -3.20 -3.63 -9.56
CA VAL A 43 -4.52 -3.29 -9.04
C VAL A 43 -5.58 -4.08 -9.79
N LYS A 44 -6.62 -4.47 -9.06
CA LYS A 44 -7.83 -5.07 -9.60
C LYS A 44 -8.98 -4.09 -9.40
N GLU A 45 -9.84 -3.96 -10.40
CA GLU A 45 -11.09 -3.21 -10.26
C GLU A 45 -12.15 -4.10 -9.64
N ASP A 46 -12.76 -3.61 -8.56
CA ASP A 46 -13.89 -4.20 -7.88
C ASP A 46 -15.13 -3.33 -8.15
N PRO A 47 -16.27 -3.91 -8.54
CA PRO A 47 -17.46 -3.13 -8.91
C PRO A 47 -18.08 -2.36 -7.74
N ASP A 48 -17.86 -2.79 -6.50
CA ASP A 48 -18.46 -2.20 -5.30
C ASP A 48 -17.48 -1.26 -4.58
N PHE A 49 -16.18 -1.55 -4.64
CA PHE A 49 -15.14 -0.83 -3.87
C PHE A 49 -14.12 -0.06 -4.73
N GLY A 50 -14.13 -0.23 -6.05
CA GLY A 50 -13.20 0.41 -6.97
C GLY A 50 -11.83 -0.27 -6.99
N LEU A 51 -10.74 0.50 -7.01
CA LEU A 51 -9.40 -0.05 -7.19
C LEU A 51 -8.85 -0.71 -5.91
N PHE A 52 -8.71 -2.02 -5.96
CA PHE A 52 -8.09 -2.86 -4.93
C PHE A 52 -6.61 -3.10 -5.24
N LEU A 53 -5.74 -2.96 -4.23
CA LEU A 53 -4.32 -3.25 -4.36
C LEU A 53 -4.08 -4.76 -4.26
N GLU A 54 -3.87 -5.40 -5.41
CA GLU A 54 -3.79 -6.86 -5.53
C GLU A 54 -2.40 -7.38 -5.18
N SER A 55 -1.34 -6.74 -5.69
CA SER A 55 0.03 -7.14 -5.39
C SER A 55 1.01 -5.97 -5.34
N VAL A 56 2.10 -6.17 -4.60
CA VAL A 56 3.27 -5.28 -4.55
C VAL A 56 4.52 -6.14 -4.63
N ASN A 57 5.47 -5.76 -5.49
CA ASN A 57 6.75 -6.41 -5.74
C ASN A 57 6.66 -7.95 -5.89
N GLY A 58 5.61 -8.40 -6.59
CA GLY A 58 5.38 -9.81 -6.91
C GLY A 58 4.65 -10.63 -5.85
N VAL A 59 4.32 -10.04 -4.70
CA VAL A 59 3.53 -10.70 -3.65
C VAL A 59 2.07 -10.27 -3.74
N ALA A 60 1.19 -11.22 -4.04
CA ALA A 60 -0.24 -10.99 -4.18
C ALA A 60 -1.01 -11.39 -2.91
N GLY A 61 -2.10 -10.68 -2.62
CA GLY A 61 -3.10 -11.14 -1.66
C GLY A 61 -3.81 -12.41 -2.14
N SER A 62 -4.38 -13.16 -1.21
CA SER A 62 -5.09 -14.40 -1.49
C SER A 62 -6.29 -14.56 -0.55
N GLU A 63 -7.47 -14.74 -1.14
CA GLU A 63 -8.68 -15.08 -0.38
C GLU A 63 -8.57 -16.43 0.34
N GLN A 64 -7.94 -17.41 -0.31
CA GLN A 64 -7.74 -18.74 0.26
C GLN A 64 -6.79 -18.71 1.47
N GLU A 65 -5.70 -17.95 1.37
CA GLU A 65 -4.70 -17.81 2.44
C GLU A 65 -5.04 -16.67 3.42
N GLN A 66 -6.16 -15.99 3.20
CA GLN A 66 -6.61 -14.84 3.97
C GLN A 66 -5.59 -13.70 4.08
N THR A 67 -4.85 -13.44 3.01
CA THR A 67 -3.79 -12.42 2.96
C THR A 67 -4.16 -11.23 2.07
N TYR A 68 -3.72 -10.04 2.46
CA TYR A 68 -3.97 -8.80 1.73
C TYR A 68 -2.88 -7.75 1.94
N TRP A 69 -2.89 -6.72 1.09
CA TRP A 69 -2.12 -5.51 1.31
C TRP A 69 -2.94 -4.49 2.11
N GLU A 70 -2.55 -4.31 3.37
CA GLU A 70 -3.07 -3.29 4.25
C GLU A 70 -2.36 -1.96 3.99
N ILE A 71 -3.13 -0.87 3.95
CA ILE A 71 -2.61 0.48 3.71
C ILE A 71 -2.70 1.28 5.01
N LEU A 72 -1.55 1.72 5.51
CA LEU A 72 -1.44 2.50 6.72
C LEU A 72 -0.86 3.88 6.41
N SER A 73 -1.32 4.88 7.16
CA SER A 73 -0.63 6.15 7.31
C SER A 73 0.13 6.14 8.64
N GLU A 74 1.40 6.50 8.60
CA GLU A 74 2.19 6.82 9.77
C GLU A 74 2.30 8.33 9.93
N SER A 75 1.90 8.83 11.09
CA SER A 75 2.10 10.22 11.51
C SER A 75 2.58 10.23 12.95
N SER A 76 3.74 10.85 13.18
CA SER A 76 4.30 11.05 14.54
C SER A 76 4.48 9.74 15.34
N GLY A 77 4.78 8.63 14.66
CA GLY A 77 4.98 7.32 15.28
C GLY A 77 3.69 6.54 15.56
N GLU A 78 2.52 7.09 15.24
CA GLU A 78 1.24 6.36 15.28
C GLU A 78 0.87 5.86 13.88
N TYR A 79 0.42 4.60 13.80
CA TYR A 79 -0.05 3.97 12.58
C TYR A 79 -1.58 3.95 12.58
N SER A 80 -2.18 4.49 11.53
CA SER A 80 -3.62 4.44 11.30
C SER A 80 -3.91 3.71 10.00
N ARG A 81 -4.85 2.75 10.05
CA ARG A 81 -5.34 2.10 8.84
C ARG A 81 -6.20 3.09 8.06
N LEU A 82 -5.97 3.16 6.75
CA LEU A 82 -6.80 3.98 5.89
C LEU A 82 -8.21 3.37 5.73
N ASP A 83 -9.22 4.23 5.75
CA ASP A 83 -10.63 3.89 5.57
C ASP A 83 -11.06 3.90 4.09
N VAL A 84 -10.18 4.35 3.19
CA VAL A 84 -10.40 4.41 1.75
C VAL A 84 -9.22 3.80 0.98
N GLY A 85 -9.50 3.30 -0.23
CA GLY A 85 -8.50 2.70 -1.11
C GLY A 85 -7.56 3.70 -1.77
N ILE A 86 -6.53 3.17 -2.46
CA ILE A 86 -5.50 3.96 -3.15
C ILE A 86 -6.05 4.91 -4.23
N GLY A 87 -7.23 4.60 -4.79
CA GLY A 87 -7.91 5.44 -5.78
C GLY A 87 -8.58 6.68 -5.18
N CYS A 88 -8.80 6.72 -3.87
CA CYS A 88 -9.53 7.78 -3.18
C CYS A 88 -8.66 8.55 -2.18
N TYR A 89 -7.69 7.87 -1.56
CA TYR A 89 -6.84 8.49 -0.55
C TYR A 89 -6.00 9.63 -1.13
N ARG A 90 -5.98 10.78 -0.45
CA ARG A 90 -5.16 11.94 -0.81
C ARG A 90 -4.03 12.12 0.20
N PRO A 91 -2.78 11.78 -0.15
CA PRO A 91 -1.66 11.94 0.77
C PRO A 91 -1.41 13.40 1.15
N LYS A 92 -0.98 13.62 2.39
CA LYS A 92 -0.50 14.92 2.87
C LYS A 92 1.00 15.08 2.57
N PRO A 93 1.50 16.32 2.50
CA PRO A 93 2.94 16.55 2.40
C PRO A 93 3.71 15.87 3.55
N ASN A 94 4.81 15.20 3.21
CA ASN A 94 5.67 14.46 4.15
C ASN A 94 4.99 13.34 4.94
N GLU A 95 3.84 12.86 4.47
CA GLU A 95 3.18 11.70 5.04
C GLU A 95 3.91 10.40 4.65
N HIS A 96 4.01 9.48 5.61
CA HIS A 96 4.56 8.15 5.38
C HIS A 96 3.43 7.15 5.17
N ILE A 97 3.33 6.62 3.95
CA ILE A 97 2.37 5.57 3.63
C ILE A 97 3.07 4.22 3.65
N ILE A 98 2.46 3.25 4.31
CA ILE A 98 2.97 1.89 4.46
C ILE A 98 2.02 0.93 3.77
N LEU A 99 2.58 0.10 2.90
CA LEU A 99 1.91 -1.06 2.32
C LEU A 99 2.40 -2.28 3.10
N ARG A 100 1.54 -2.85 3.94
CA ARG A 100 1.88 -4.00 4.81
C ARG A 100 1.16 -5.24 4.30
N PHE A 101 1.91 -6.30 4.01
CA PHE A 101 1.30 -7.60 3.73
C PHE A 101 0.82 -8.23 5.05
N SER A 102 -0.48 -8.51 5.13
CA SER A 102 -1.18 -8.84 6.38
C SER A 102 -2.19 -9.96 6.18
N THR A 103 -2.76 -10.49 7.27
CA THR A 103 -3.88 -11.45 7.22
C THR A 103 -5.14 -10.86 7.87
N TRP A 104 -6.32 -11.33 7.46
CA TRP A 104 -7.59 -10.93 8.09
C TRP A 104 -8.19 -12.02 9.00
N ALA A 105 -7.40 -13.05 9.35
CA ALA A 105 -7.84 -14.07 10.28
C ALA A 105 -8.19 -13.43 11.64
N GLN A 106 -9.39 -13.75 12.14
CA GLN A 106 -9.84 -13.31 13.46
C GLN A 106 -9.04 -14.07 14.53
N HIS A 107 -8.34 -13.34 15.40
CA HIS A 107 -7.96 -13.85 16.72
C HIS A 107 -9.07 -13.57 17.72
#